data_AF-A0A531MFG5-F1
#
_entry.id   AF-A0A531MFG5-F1
#
_cell.length_a   1.000
_cell.length_b   1.000
_cell.length_c   1.000
_cell.angle_alpha   90.00
_cell.angle_beta   90.00
_cell.angle_gamma   90.00
#
_symmetry.space_group_name_H-M   'P 1'
#
loop_
_entity.id
_entity.type
_entity.pdbx_description
1 polymer ?
#
loop_
_entity_poly.entity_id
_entity_poly.type
_entity_poly.pdbx_seq_one_letter_code
_entity_poly.pdbx_strand_id
1 'polypeptide(L)'
;TDSVVRIIFWMLIIQSVVGLVPALYEWRNPPLELWPWIVLIAFAGMSSHFCMARALGYADATVISPMDFLRVPLSALIGWLLYSEQIDAFTAGGALLILMGNLLNLQRKPARPAEVAAS
;
A
#
# COMPACT_ATOMS: atom_id res chain seq x y z
N THR A 1 15.83 8.92 -13.49
CA THR A 1 15.92 7.81 -12.50
C THR A 1 16.01 8.31 -11.06
N ASP A 2 16.38 9.57 -10.83
CA ASP A 2 16.54 10.18 -9.49
C ASP A 2 15.26 10.48 -8.69
N SER A 3 14.11 10.64 -9.35
CA SER A 3 12.87 11.06 -8.68
C SER A 3 12.33 10.02 -7.69
N VAL A 4 12.26 8.76 -8.09
CA VAL A 4 11.62 7.70 -7.28
C VAL A 4 12.39 7.43 -5.98
N VAL A 5 13.72 7.30 -6.07
CA VAL A 5 14.58 7.07 -4.89
C VAL A 5 14.47 8.25 -3.92
N ARG A 6 14.40 9.49 -4.44
CA ARG A 6 14.21 10.70 -3.62
C ARG A 6 12.87 10.72 -2.91
N ILE A 7 11.78 10.31 -3.56
CA ILE A 7 10.45 10.20 -2.94
C ILE A 7 10.46 9.18 -1.79
N ILE A 8 10.98 7.98 -2.04
CA ILE A 8 11.08 6.92 -1.02
C ILE A 8 11.93 7.40 0.16
N PHE A 9 13.09 7.99 -0.12
CA PHE A 9 14.00 8.50 0.91
C PHE A 9 13.31 9.50 1.84
N TRP A 10 12.62 10.50 1.28
CA TRP A 10 11.88 11.48 2.09
C TRP A 10 10.70 10.86 2.82
N MET A 11 9.98 9.91 2.21
CA MET A 11 8.87 9.23 2.86
C MET A 11 9.32 8.40 4.07
N LEU A 12 10.45 7.69 3.96
CA LEU A 12 11.02 6.91 5.06
C LEU A 12 11.54 7.82 6.17
N ILE A 13 12.19 8.94 5.86
CA ILE A 13 12.64 9.91 6.87
C ILE A 13 11.44 10.47 7.64
N ILE A 14 10.41 10.94 6.93
CA ILE A 14 9.24 11.53 7.58
C ILE A 14 8.53 10.48 8.43
N GLN A 15 8.30 9.25 7.93
CA GLN A 15 7.73 8.17 8.74
C GLN A 15 8.59 7.81 9.95
N SER A 16 9.91 7.78 9.80
CA SER A 16 10.82 7.46 10.90
C SER A 16 10.77 8.53 11.98
N VAL A 17 10.79 9.82 11.61
CA VAL A 17 10.68 10.93 12.56
C VAL A 17 9.32 10.90 13.26
N VAL A 18 8.24 10.74 12.50
CA VAL A 18 6.88 10.67 13.06
C VAL A 18 6.71 9.45 13.98
N GLY A 19 7.29 8.30 13.62
CA GLY A 19 7.27 7.09 14.43
C GLY A 19 8.19 7.15 15.65
N LEU A 20 9.27 7.96 15.59
CA LEU A 20 10.18 8.17 16.71
C LEU A 20 9.52 8.96 17.85
N VAL A 21 8.63 9.91 17.53
CA VAL A 21 7.91 10.69 18.54
C VAL A 21 7.17 9.80 19.56
N PRO A 22 6.23 8.91 19.18
CA PRO A 22 5.58 8.01 20.14
C PRO A 22 6.53 6.96 20.71
N ALA A 23 7.55 6.52 19.96
CA ALA A 23 8.54 5.58 20.46
C ALA A 23 9.35 6.13 21.64
N LEU A 24 9.62 7.45 21.67
CA LEU A 24 10.30 8.10 22.78
C LEU A 24 9.42 8.21 24.04
N TYR A 25 8.09 8.26 23.89
CA TYR A 25 7.17 8.31 25.04
C TYR A 25 6.96 6.96 25.72
N GLU A 26 6.94 5.85 24.97
CA GLU A 26 6.62 4.50 25.46
C GLU A 26 7.69 3.48 25.00
N TRP A 27 8.97 3.81 25.18
CA TRP A 27 10.06 2.96 24.70
C TRP A 27 10.06 1.61 25.43
N ARG A 28 9.77 0.53 24.69
CA ARG A 28 9.88 -0.86 25.16
C ARG A 28 10.93 -1.58 24.35
N ASN A 29 11.90 -2.17 25.04
CA ASN A 29 12.96 -2.92 24.39
C ASN A 29 12.39 -4.24 23.83
N PRO A 30 12.46 -4.51 22.52
CA PRO A 30 11.94 -5.75 21.96
C PRO A 30 12.79 -6.95 22.41
N PRO A 31 12.16 -8.05 22.88
CA PRO A 31 12.83 -9.32 23.13
C PRO A 31 13.62 -9.81 21.92
N LEU A 32 14.75 -10.50 22.12
CA LEU A 32 15.61 -10.99 21.03
C LEU A 32 14.87 -11.89 20.03
N GLU A 33 13.86 -12.63 20.47
CA GLU A 33 13.05 -13.52 19.61
C GLU A 33 12.23 -12.79 18.55
N LEU A 34 11.91 -11.52 18.76
CA LEU A 34 11.12 -10.72 17.81
C LEU A 34 11.98 -10.06 16.73
N TRP A 35 13.31 -10.01 16.90
CA TRP A 35 14.20 -9.37 15.95
C TRP A 35 14.12 -9.95 14.52
N PRO A 36 14.07 -11.27 14.30
CA PRO A 36 13.90 -11.84 12.96
C PRO A 36 12.61 -11.37 12.29
N TRP A 37 11.50 -11.31 13.04
CA TRP A 37 10.21 -10.84 12.53
C TRP A 37 10.23 -9.35 12.21
N ILE A 38 10.88 -8.54 13.06
CA ILE A 38 11.05 -7.10 12.82
C ILE A 38 11.83 -6.86 11.52
N VAL A 39 12.92 -7.59 11.30
CA VAL A 39 13.72 -7.48 10.07
C VAL A 39 12.90 -7.90 8.85
N LEU A 40 12.13 -8.98 8.95
CA LEU A 40 11.27 -9.47 7.86
C LEU A 40 10.19 -8.44 7.50
N ILE A 41 9.52 -7.86 8.50
CA ILE A 41 8.52 -6.80 8.29
C ILE A 41 9.16 -5.53 7.73
N ALA A 42 10.36 -5.15 8.21
CA ALA A 42 11.07 -3.99 7.71
C ALA A 42 11.45 -4.16 6.23
N PHE A 43 11.94 -5.34 5.84
CA PHE A 43 12.27 -5.64 4.45
C PHE A 43 11.02 -5.68 3.56
N ALA A 44 9.95 -6.34 4.01
CA ALA A 44 8.69 -6.39 3.31
C ALA A 44 8.08 -4.98 3.13
N GLY A 45 8.09 -4.16 4.17
CA GLY A 45 7.64 -2.76 4.13
C GLY A 45 8.45 -1.91 3.15
N MET A 46 9.78 -2.02 3.20
CA MET A 46 10.66 -1.31 2.28
C MET A 46 10.42 -1.72 0.82
N SER A 47 10.27 -3.02 0.56
CA SER A 47 9.97 -3.53 -0.79
C SER A 47 8.61 -3.05 -1.32
N SER A 48 7.58 -3.00 -0.45
CA SER A 48 6.25 -2.48 -0.79
C SER A 48 6.29 -1.00 -1.15
N HIS A 49 6.97 -0.18 -0.35
CA HIS A 49 7.14 1.25 -0.63
C HIS A 49 7.98 1.49 -1.89
N PHE A 50 9.01 0.68 -2.12
CA PHE A 50 9.78 0.73 -3.35
C PHE A 50 8.92 0.42 -4.57
N CYS A 51 8.09 -0.63 -4.51
CA CYS A 51 7.16 -0.99 -5.56
C CYS A 51 6.15 0.13 -5.83
N MET A 52 5.57 0.73 -4.79
CA MET A 52 4.61 1.83 -4.89
C MET A 52 5.23 3.06 -5.57
N ALA A 53 6.40 3.50 -5.11
CA ALA A 53 7.05 4.67 -5.67
C ALA A 53 7.54 4.44 -7.10
N ARG A 54 7.95 3.20 -7.44
CA ARG A 54 8.22 2.81 -8.83
C ARG A 54 6.94 2.86 -9.66
N ALA A 55 5.82 2.34 -9.18
CA ALA A 55 4.53 2.37 -9.88
C ALA A 55 4.07 3.79 -10.20
N LEU A 56 4.18 4.73 -9.24
CA LEU A 56 3.91 6.16 -9.45
C LEU A 56 4.79 6.82 -10.51
N GLY A 57 5.98 6.26 -10.77
CA GLY A 57 6.86 6.70 -11.85
C GLY A 57 6.46 6.17 -13.24
N TYR A 58 5.63 5.12 -13.32
CA TYR A 58 5.21 4.47 -14.57
C TYR A 58 3.73 4.69 -14.91
N ALA A 59 2.88 5.02 -13.93
CA ALA A 59 1.44 5.24 -14.13
C ALA A 59 0.93 6.43 -13.28
N ASP A 60 -0.02 7.18 -13.83
CA ASP A 60 -0.67 8.30 -13.14
C ASP A 60 -1.38 7.83 -11.84
N ALA A 61 -1.35 8.69 -10.82
CA ALA A 61 -1.95 8.43 -9.51
C ALA A 61 -3.44 8.01 -9.59
N THR A 62 -4.14 8.41 -10.65
CA THR A 62 -5.52 8.04 -10.95
C THR A 62 -5.73 6.54 -11.18
N VAL A 63 -4.72 5.82 -11.67
CA VAL A 63 -4.77 4.36 -11.89
C VAL A 63 -4.34 3.60 -10.63
N ILE A 64 -3.48 4.20 -9.81
CA ILE A 64 -2.91 3.58 -8.61
C ILE A 64 -3.89 3.67 -7.42
N SER A 65 -4.67 4.75 -7.33
CA SER A 65 -5.65 4.93 -6.24
C SER A 65 -6.67 3.79 -6.15
N PRO A 66 -7.30 3.30 -7.24
CA PRO A 66 -8.14 2.11 -7.20
C PRO A 66 -7.42 0.84 -6.74
N MET A 67 -6.15 0.65 -7.14
CA MET A 67 -5.37 -0.52 -6.73
C MET A 67 -5.03 -0.50 -5.24
N ASP A 68 -4.75 0.68 -4.68
CA ASP A 68 -4.48 0.84 -3.25
C ASP A 68 -5.71 0.51 -2.38
N PHE A 69 -6.92 0.80 -2.88
CA PHE A 69 -8.15 0.38 -2.20
C PHE A 69 -8.36 -1.13 -2.19
N LEU A 70 -7.80 -1.88 -3.15
CA LEU A 70 -7.91 -3.34 -3.21
C LEU A 70 -7.19 -4.03 -2.03
N ARG A 71 -6.25 -3.34 -1.38
CA ARG A 71 -5.61 -3.83 -0.16
C ARG A 71 -6.65 -4.09 0.95
N VAL A 72 -7.73 -3.31 1.03
CA VAL A 72 -8.72 -3.40 2.10
C VAL A 72 -9.51 -4.72 2.03
N PRO A 73 -10.12 -5.09 0.87
CA PRO A 73 -10.69 -6.42 0.68
C PRO A 73 -9.68 -7.55 0.90
N LEU A 74 -8.45 -7.42 0.38
CA LEU A 74 -7.42 -8.45 0.51
C LEU A 74 -7.01 -8.65 1.97
N SER A 75 -6.82 -7.57 2.74
CA SER A 75 -6.50 -7.68 4.16
C SER A 75 -7.64 -8.29 4.97
N ALA A 76 -8.90 -7.98 4.65
CA ALA A 76 -10.06 -8.59 5.29
C ALA A 76 -10.14 -10.11 5.01
N LEU A 77 -9.83 -10.51 3.76
CA LEU A 77 -9.82 -11.93 3.37
C LEU A 77 -8.67 -12.69 4.04
N ILE A 78 -7.49 -12.08 4.15
CA ILE A 78 -6.33 -12.63 4.87
C ILE A 78 -6.64 -12.72 6.38
N GLY A 79 -7.28 -11.72 6.98
CA GLY A 79 -7.70 -11.74 8.39
C GLY A 79 -8.70 -12.85 8.67
N TRP A 80 -9.71 -13.04 7.81
CA TRP A 80 -10.62 -14.17 7.92
C TRP A 80 -9.91 -15.52 7.77
N LEU A 81 -8.99 -15.65 6.82
CA LEU A 81 -8.32 -16.92 6.53
C LEU A 81 -7.28 -17.32 7.61
N LEU A 82 -6.48 -16.37 8.10
CA LEU A 82 -5.40 -16.62 9.06
C LEU A 82 -5.85 -16.49 10.52
N TYR A 83 -6.77 -15.58 10.82
CA TYR A 83 -7.22 -15.29 12.20
C TYR A 83 -8.63 -15.81 12.51
N SER A 84 -9.37 -16.35 11.53
CA SER A 84 -10.77 -16.77 11.68
C SER A 84 -11.68 -15.68 12.27
N GLU A 85 -11.34 -14.41 12.03
CA GLU A 85 -12.19 -13.28 12.42
C GLU A 85 -13.52 -13.34 11.69
N GLN A 86 -14.62 -13.15 12.41
CA GLN A 86 -15.94 -13.11 11.78
C GLN A 86 -16.05 -11.87 10.91
N ILE A 87 -16.11 -12.07 9.59
CA ILE A 87 -16.40 -10.98 8.65
C ILE A 87 -17.84 -10.54 8.92
N ASP A 88 -17.99 -9.39 9.55
CA ASP A 88 -19.30 -8.75 9.74
C ASP A 88 -19.89 -8.34 8.38
N ALA A 89 -21.22 -8.31 8.28
CA ALA A 89 -21.94 -7.97 7.05
C ALA A 89 -21.53 -6.60 6.51
N PHE A 90 -21.16 -5.67 7.39
CA PHE A 90 -20.64 -4.35 7.03
C PHE A 90 -19.27 -4.41 6.34
N THR A 91 -18.35 -5.28 6.79
CA THR A 91 -17.03 -5.48 6.16
C THR A 91 -17.18 -6.13 4.78
N ALA A 92 -18.08 -7.12 4.66
CA ALA A 92 -18.41 -7.72 3.36
C ALA A 92 -19.02 -6.69 2.39
N GLY A 93 -19.95 -5.87 2.87
CA GLY A 93 -20.56 -4.79 2.08
C GLY A 93 -19.56 -3.74 1.62
N GLY A 94 -18.66 -3.29 2.52
CA GLY A 94 -17.59 -2.36 2.19
C GLY A 94 -16.61 -2.94 1.16
N ALA A 95 -16.21 -4.20 1.31
CA ALA A 95 -15.35 -4.87 0.35
C ALA A 95 -16.00 -4.96 -1.04
N LEU A 96 -17.29 -5.28 -1.12
CA LEU A 96 -18.04 -5.37 -2.37
C LEU A 96 -18.18 -4.00 -3.05
N LEU A 97 -18.41 -2.94 -2.29
CA LEU A 97 -18.47 -1.56 -2.79
C LEU A 97 -17.12 -1.11 -3.36
N ILE A 98 -16.02 -1.42 -2.67
CA ILE A 98 -14.66 -1.14 -3.15
C ILE A 98 -14.37 -1.92 -4.46
N LEU A 99 -14.72 -3.20 -4.51
CA LEU A 99 -14.54 -4.03 -5.71
C LEU A 99 -15.35 -3.50 -6.90
N MET A 100 -16.61 -3.11 -6.69
CA MET A 100 -17.44 -2.47 -7.71
C MET A 100 -16.85 -1.15 -8.20
N GLY A 101 -16.38 -0.29 -7.27
CA GLY A 101 -15.73 0.98 -7.62
C GLY A 101 -14.45 0.77 -8.43
N ASN A 102 -13.63 -0.23 -8.08
CA ASN A 102 -12.43 -0.60 -8.82
C ASN A 102 -12.78 -1.09 -10.23
N LEU A 103 -13.79 -1.97 -10.36
CA LEU A 103 -14.22 -2.51 -11.65
C LEU A 103 -14.75 -1.41 -12.58
N LEU A 104 -15.56 -0.47 -12.07
CA LEU A 104 -16.04 0.69 -12.81
C LEU A 104 -14.91 1.62 -13.25
N ASN A 105 -13.88 1.78 -12.42
CA ASN A 105 -12.70 2.58 -12.76
C ASN A 105 -11.88 1.91 -13.88
N LEU A 106 -11.71 0.59 -13.82
CA LEU A 106 -11.05 -0.20 -14.87
C LEU A 106 -11.81 -0.13 -16.21
N GLN A 107 -13.15 -0.20 -16.16
CA GLN A 107 -14.02 -0.08 -17.33
C GLN A 107 -14.03 1.33 -17.91
N ARG A 108 -13.77 2.35 -17.10
CA ARG A 108 -13.70 3.75 -17.53
C ARG A 108 -12.39 4.16 -18.19
N LYS A 109 -11.48 3.23 -18.51
CA LYS A 109 -10.29 3.53 -19.30
C LYS A 109 -10.74 4.20 -20.61
N PRO A 110 -10.55 5.51 -20.82
CA PRO A 110 -10.63 6.04 -22.16
C PRO A 110 -9.42 5.44 -22.85
N ALA A 111 -9.63 4.69 -23.93
CA ALA A 111 -8.58 4.48 -24.89
C ALA A 111 -8.15 5.87 -25.38
N ARG A 112 -7.10 6.45 -24.79
CA ARG A 112 -6.44 7.61 -25.39
C ARG A 112 -5.21 7.09 -26.15
N PRO A 113 -5.21 7.19 -27.49
CA PRO A 113 -4.17 6.63 -28.34
C PRO A 113 -2.83 7.25 -27.99
N ALA A 114 -1.83 6.41 -27.74
CA ALA A 114 -0.42 6.79 -27.70
C ALA A 114 0.14 7.01 -29.13
N GLU A 115 -0.66 7.60 -30.02
CA GLU A 115 -0.37 7.76 -31.45
C GLU A 115 -0.65 9.22 -31.89
N VAL A 116 -0.04 10.18 -31.19
CA VAL A 116 0.11 11.56 -31.71
C VAL A 116 1.55 12.08 -31.48
N ALA A 117 2.48 11.23 -31.05
CA ALA A 117 3.90 11.59 -30.89
C ALA A 117 4.78 11.08 -32.04
N ALA A 118 4.18 10.63 -33.15
CA ALA A 118 4.87 10.10 -34.33
C ALA A 118 4.43 10.75 -35.65
N SER A 119 3.97 12.01 -35.61
CA SER A 119 3.77 12.87 -36.79
C SER A 119 4.57 14.15 -36.68
#